data_AF-F9DHU9-F1
#
_entry.id   AF-F9DHU9-F1
#
_cell.length_a   1.000
_cell.length_b   1.000
_cell.length_c   1.000
_cell.angle_alpha   90.00
_cell.angle_beta   90.00
_cell.angle_gamma   90.00
#
_symmetry.space_group_name_H-M   'P 1'
#
loop_
_entity.id
_entity.type
_entity.pdbx_description
1 polymer ?
#
loop_
_entity_poly.entity_id
_entity_poly.type
_entity_poly.pdbx_seq_one_letter_code
_entity_poly.pdbx_strand_id
1 'polypeptide(L)'
;MKVLHLTYRIKKGELLSDYLIKLIENEKALSVKVEIATTKKEFSKMLLTFNPDIVHIHTCWNWHTSVCVHKALQSGCALLFSPYGELSPLTMKLEEPIRKKIRSTAYQRRIIQKSDAVLALSQQEENDIIQLGWNKRTDIVPSCLLNSSVSADVMAANIIQLYTKIIDTRYRRYMDKTEWQCLCALLHSGLQQDPSNKIIPSDCILTLRKLTPQQWRRIFICANDEFVRTYVDFGIERLQLVVPNINTAKILRYDPYMPKSENSLDNIKIETNNIFTKSRYENVLNEEEDTIKQIVTMVVNAKELLKQKKFSLLHLSQLYCIIRFKDYDEDHLMIVLRRMHLLKFARRIIYILANYLYLEEGYIPFAPLNDKKVHSIIKSIINKNKY
;
A
#
# COMPACT_ATOMS: atom_id res chain seq x y z
N MET A 1 12.90 -4.30 13.40
CA MET A 1 12.18 -3.02 13.35
C MET A 1 12.98 -1.95 14.07
N LYS A 2 12.97 -0.73 13.55
CA LYS A 2 13.63 0.45 14.12
C LYS A 2 12.59 1.54 14.41
N VAL A 3 12.48 1.95 15.66
CA VAL A 3 11.49 2.93 16.14
C VAL A 3 12.20 4.20 16.60
N LEU A 4 11.75 5.36 16.13
CA LEU A 4 12.22 6.66 16.59
C LEU A 4 11.10 7.39 17.33
N HIS A 5 11.27 7.62 18.64
CA HIS A 5 10.33 8.40 19.43
C HIS A 5 10.67 9.88 19.30
N LEU A 6 9.66 10.70 18.99
CA LEU A 6 9.76 12.16 18.98
C LEU A 6 9.01 12.72 20.18
N THR A 7 9.76 13.32 21.09
CA THR A 7 9.26 14.16 22.19
C THR A 7 10.09 15.45 22.25
N TYR A 8 9.63 16.48 22.97
CA TYR A 8 10.43 17.70 23.22
C TYR A 8 10.70 17.94 24.71
N ARG A 9 10.17 17.07 25.58
CA ARG A 9 10.35 17.16 27.03
C ARG A 9 10.48 15.76 27.60
N ILE A 10 11.57 15.52 28.32
CA ILE A 10 11.77 14.34 29.17
C ILE A 10 12.29 14.87 30.50
N LYS A 11 11.48 14.75 31.55
CA LYS A 11 11.82 15.15 32.91
C LYS A 11 11.30 14.09 33.87
N LYS A 12 12.21 13.54 34.69
CA LYS A 12 11.88 12.51 35.68
C LYS A 12 10.80 13.02 36.65
N GLY A 13 9.77 12.20 36.90
CA GLY A 13 8.62 12.56 37.73
C GLY A 13 7.47 13.25 36.99
N GLU A 14 7.62 13.54 35.71
CA GLU A 14 6.47 13.86 34.84
C GLU A 14 5.89 12.57 34.27
N LEU A 15 4.57 12.39 34.41
CA LEU A 15 3.85 11.18 34.02
C LEU A 15 4.16 10.71 32.59
N LEU A 16 4.19 11.62 31.62
CA LEU A 16 4.50 11.32 30.22
C LEU A 16 5.96 10.84 30.06
N SER A 17 6.89 11.47 30.77
CA SER A 17 8.31 11.09 30.71
C SER A 17 8.52 9.70 31.29
N ASP A 18 7.89 9.41 32.44
CA ASP A 18 7.97 8.10 33.08
C ASP A 18 7.31 7.01 32.21
N TYR A 19 6.20 7.34 31.52
CA TYR A 19 5.57 6.44 30.55
C TYR A 19 6.52 6.09 29.40
N LEU A 20 7.15 7.10 28.80
CA LEU A 20 8.07 6.92 27.67
C LEU A 20 9.31 6.11 28.07
N ILE A 21 9.91 6.41 29.23
CA ILE A 21 11.07 5.67 29.73
C ILE A 21 10.71 4.18 29.87
N LYS A 22 9.60 3.86 30.54
CA LYS A 22 9.13 2.48 30.68
C LYS A 22 8.88 1.82 29.33
N LEU A 23 8.17 2.49 28.42
CA LEU A 23 7.90 1.95 27.09
C LEU A 23 9.20 1.58 26.37
N ILE A 24 10.15 2.51 26.30
CA ILE A 24 11.41 2.34 25.56
C ILE A 24 12.29 1.24 26.18
N GLU A 25 12.34 1.14 27.50
CA GLU A 25 13.06 0.06 28.20
C GLU A 25 12.49 -1.31 27.84
N ASN A 26 11.16 -1.44 27.85
CA ASN A 26 10.47 -2.70 27.56
C ASN A 26 10.53 -3.05 26.06
N GLU A 27 10.49 -2.06 25.17
CA GLU A 27 10.69 -2.29 23.73
C GLU A 27 12.10 -2.79 23.42
N LYS A 28 13.12 -2.22 24.07
CA LYS A 28 14.51 -2.69 23.95
C LYS A 28 14.66 -4.11 24.49
N ALA A 29 14.01 -4.45 25.60
CA ALA A 29 13.98 -5.80 26.14
C ALA A 29 13.36 -6.82 25.14
N LEU A 30 12.39 -6.38 24.35
CA LEU A 30 11.78 -7.14 23.25
C LEU A 30 12.57 -7.07 21.93
N SER A 31 13.87 -6.73 21.98
CA SER A 31 14.80 -6.68 20.83
C SER A 31 14.41 -5.68 19.73
N VAL A 32 13.60 -4.68 20.03
CA VAL A 32 13.34 -3.56 19.11
C VAL A 32 14.48 -2.55 19.21
N LYS A 33 14.96 -2.06 18.06
CA LYS A 33 15.93 -0.98 18.03
C LYS A 33 15.18 0.33 18.22
N VAL A 34 15.48 1.04 19.30
CA VAL A 34 14.74 2.25 19.71
C VAL A 34 15.69 3.41 19.96
N GLU A 35 15.37 4.56 19.37
CA GLU A 35 16.06 5.84 19.56
C GLU A 35 15.05 6.93 19.93
N ILE A 36 15.54 8.01 20.54
CA ILE A 36 14.71 9.14 20.98
C ILE A 36 15.30 10.44 20.47
N ALA A 37 14.49 11.23 19.79
CA ALA A 37 14.82 12.60 19.44
C ALA A 37 14.08 13.57 20.36
N THR A 38 14.83 14.45 21.03
CA THR A 38 14.29 15.51 21.90
C THR A 38 14.27 16.88 21.20
N THR A 39 14.96 17.00 20.07
CA THR A 39 15.02 18.23 19.28
C THR A 39 14.83 17.97 17.79
N LYS A 40 14.43 19.01 17.04
CA LYS A 40 14.33 18.94 15.58
C LYS A 40 15.67 18.58 14.91
N LYS A 41 16.79 19.02 15.48
CA LYS A 41 18.14 18.78 14.95
C LYS A 41 18.53 17.31 15.13
N GLU A 42 18.35 16.78 16.33
CA GLU A 42 18.53 15.35 16.62
C GLU A 42 17.66 14.49 15.73
N PHE A 43 16.36 14.83 15.64
CA PHE A 43 15.42 14.11 14.80
C PHE A 43 15.90 14.02 13.35
N SER A 44 16.37 15.14 12.79
CA SER A 44 16.88 15.18 11.41
C SER A 44 18.15 14.33 11.25
N LYS A 45 19.04 14.31 12.24
CA LYS A 45 20.24 13.46 12.24
C LYS A 45 19.88 11.98 12.33
N MET A 46 18.95 11.63 13.22
CA MET A 46 18.50 10.26 13.44
C MET A 46 17.75 9.69 12.24
N LEU A 47 16.92 10.50 11.55
CA LEU A 47 16.30 10.06 10.30
C LEU A 47 17.32 9.55 9.27
N LEU A 48 18.48 10.19 9.17
CA LEU A 48 19.54 9.79 8.22
C LEU A 48 20.39 8.64 8.74
N THR A 49 20.80 8.69 10.01
CA THR A 49 21.78 7.75 10.59
C THR A 49 21.14 6.47 11.09
N PHE A 50 19.99 6.58 11.76
CA PHE A 50 19.27 5.44 12.30
C PHE A 50 18.37 4.79 11.24
N ASN A 51 17.82 5.59 10.32
CA ASN A 51 16.89 5.18 9.27
C ASN A 51 15.70 4.37 9.85
N PRO A 52 14.80 5.02 10.61
CA PRO A 52 13.71 4.35 11.31
C PRO A 52 12.64 3.83 10.35
N ASP A 53 12.08 2.66 10.69
CA ASP A 53 10.91 2.11 9.99
C ASP A 53 9.65 2.89 10.35
N ILE A 54 9.55 3.32 11.61
CA ILE A 54 8.43 4.04 12.19
C ILE A 54 8.90 5.17 13.13
N VAL A 55 8.18 6.28 13.10
CA VAL A 55 8.34 7.41 14.02
C VAL A 55 7.10 7.48 14.90
N HIS A 56 7.28 7.38 16.22
CA HIS A 56 6.21 7.55 17.20
C HIS A 56 6.26 8.96 17.77
N ILE A 57 5.21 9.74 17.51
CA ILE A 57 5.10 11.14 17.90
C ILE A 57 4.29 11.23 19.20
N HIS A 58 4.90 11.85 20.21
CA HIS A 58 4.33 11.95 21.56
C HIS A 58 4.00 13.39 21.97
N THR A 59 3.97 14.32 21.01
CA THR A 59 3.81 15.75 21.28
C THR A 59 2.66 16.31 20.47
N CYS A 60 1.72 16.95 21.14
CA CYS A 60 0.63 17.67 20.52
C CYS A 60 0.86 19.20 20.63
N TRP A 61 0.17 19.97 19.79
CA TRP A 61 0.23 21.43 19.75
C TRP A 61 1.62 22.06 19.54
N ASN A 62 2.59 21.35 18.93
CA ASN A 62 3.92 21.88 18.63
C ASN A 62 4.19 22.02 17.11
N TRP A 63 4.52 23.22 16.65
CA TRP A 63 4.83 23.48 15.23
C TRP A 63 6.06 22.73 14.73
N HIS A 64 7.10 22.55 15.56
CA HIS A 64 8.31 21.81 15.17
C HIS A 64 7.98 20.36 14.81
N THR A 65 6.97 19.77 15.46
CA THR A 65 6.43 18.43 15.12
C THR A 65 5.95 18.37 13.69
N SER A 66 5.27 19.40 13.18
CA SER A 66 4.82 19.46 11.78
C SER A 66 6.00 19.35 10.80
N VAL A 67 7.11 20.03 11.10
CA VAL A 67 8.32 19.97 10.28
C VAL A 67 8.97 18.58 10.34
N CYS A 68 9.05 17.97 11.52
CA CYS A 68 9.57 16.61 11.69
C CYS A 68 8.72 15.57 10.96
N VAL A 69 7.39 15.65 11.08
CA VAL A 69 6.42 14.82 10.34
C VAL A 69 6.64 14.93 8.84
N HIS A 70 6.81 16.14 8.32
CA HIS A 70 7.07 16.33 6.90
C HIS A 70 8.36 15.62 6.44
N LYS A 71 9.44 15.73 7.22
CA LYS A 71 10.72 15.05 6.92
C LYS A 71 10.61 13.52 7.01
N ALA A 72 9.88 13.01 8.01
CA ALA A 72 9.65 11.58 8.16
C ALA A 72 8.89 11.00 6.96
N LEU A 73 7.85 11.69 6.49
CA LEU A 73 7.10 11.29 5.30
C LEU A 73 7.96 11.32 4.03
N GLN A 74 8.81 12.33 3.87
CA GLN A 74 9.77 12.39 2.76
C GLN A 74 10.79 11.23 2.80
N SER A 75 11.20 10.84 4.01
CA SER A 75 12.09 9.69 4.24
C SER A 75 11.36 8.35 4.09
N GLY A 76 10.03 8.36 4.01
CA GLY A 76 9.22 7.16 3.82
C GLY A 76 8.88 6.39 5.11
N CYS A 77 9.14 6.96 6.28
CA CYS A 77 8.84 6.33 7.57
C CYS A 77 7.33 6.22 7.80
N ALA A 78 6.93 5.19 8.55
CA ALA A 78 5.62 5.11 9.17
C ALA A 78 5.49 6.13 10.31
N LEU A 79 4.28 6.56 10.61
CA LEU A 79 3.95 7.53 11.64
C LEU A 79 2.86 7.01 12.56
N LEU A 80 3.18 6.88 13.85
CA LEU A 80 2.20 6.71 14.91
C LEU A 80 2.11 8.01 15.72
N PHE A 81 0.90 8.46 16.04
CA PHE A 81 0.69 9.65 16.86
C PHE A 81 -0.07 9.31 18.15
N SER A 82 0.44 9.74 19.30
CA SER A 82 -0.22 9.61 20.60
C SER A 82 -0.53 10.98 21.19
N PRO A 83 -1.83 11.33 21.39
CA PRO A 83 -2.22 12.65 21.88
C PRO A 83 -2.17 12.83 23.40
N TYR A 84 -2.31 11.76 24.19
CA TYR A 84 -2.36 11.81 25.66
C TYR A 84 -3.49 12.66 26.22
N GLY A 85 -4.67 12.62 25.60
CA GLY A 85 -5.86 13.38 26.00
C GLY A 85 -5.84 14.87 25.60
N GLU A 86 -4.75 15.37 25.00
CA GLU A 86 -4.63 16.78 24.60
C GLU A 86 -5.62 17.20 23.49
N LEU A 87 -6.20 16.21 22.80
CA LEU A 87 -7.21 16.38 21.76
C LEU A 87 -8.64 16.27 22.30
N SER A 88 -8.85 16.05 23.59
CA SER A 88 -10.19 15.95 24.14
C SER A 88 -10.97 17.26 23.90
N PRO A 89 -12.27 17.21 23.58
CA PRO A 89 -13.07 18.41 23.39
C PRO A 89 -13.05 19.34 24.61
N LEU A 90 -12.96 18.77 25.82
CA LEU A 90 -12.85 19.52 27.07
C LEU A 90 -11.53 20.29 27.14
N THR A 91 -10.40 19.60 26.98
CA THR A 91 -9.06 20.20 27.00
C THR A 91 -8.87 21.24 25.90
N MET A 92 -9.49 21.04 24.73
CA MET A 92 -9.45 22.02 23.64
C MET A 92 -10.29 23.28 23.91
N LYS A 93 -11.39 23.17 24.67
CA LYS A 93 -12.26 24.31 25.01
C LYS A 93 -11.77 25.08 26.23
N LEU A 94 -11.24 24.38 27.24
CA LEU A 94 -10.84 24.97 28.51
C LEU A 94 -9.45 25.60 28.45
N GLU A 95 -8.51 25.00 27.72
CA GLU A 95 -7.13 25.49 27.67
C GLU A 95 -6.80 26.16 26.34
N GLU A 96 -6.52 27.46 26.38
CA GLU A 96 -6.12 28.27 25.22
C GLU A 96 -7.02 28.07 23.96
N PRO A 97 -8.35 28.16 24.05
CA PRO A 97 -9.27 27.73 22.97
C PRO A 97 -9.01 28.40 21.63
N ILE A 98 -8.71 29.71 21.64
CA ILE A 98 -8.40 30.47 20.42
C ILE A 98 -7.08 29.98 19.80
N ARG A 99 -6.03 29.79 20.62
CA ARG A 99 -4.73 29.31 20.13
C ARG A 99 -4.85 27.88 19.61
N LYS A 100 -5.51 26.97 20.34
CA LYS A 100 -5.71 25.58 19.90
C LYS A 100 -6.55 25.51 18.63
N LYS A 101 -7.55 26.38 18.44
CA LYS A 101 -8.29 26.48 17.17
C LYS A 101 -7.41 26.92 15.99
N ILE A 102 -6.55 27.93 16.20
CA ILE A 102 -5.58 28.37 15.18
C ILE A 102 -4.57 27.25 14.87
N ARG A 103 -3.95 26.66 15.90
CA ARG A 103 -2.97 25.56 15.78
C ARG A 103 -3.57 24.32 15.12
N SER A 104 -4.83 23.99 15.42
CA SER A 104 -5.60 22.92 14.78
C SER A 104 -5.63 23.08 13.28
N THR A 105 -6.00 24.27 12.83
CA THR A 105 -6.09 24.62 11.40
C THR A 105 -4.72 24.72 10.75
N ALA A 106 -3.72 25.28 11.45
CA ALA A 106 -2.40 25.52 10.90
C ALA A 106 -1.60 24.22 10.68
N TYR A 107 -1.56 23.31 11.66
CA TYR A 107 -0.73 22.11 11.57
C TYR A 107 -1.29 20.86 12.27
N GLN A 108 -1.94 20.95 13.42
CA GLN A 108 -2.23 19.76 14.23
C GLN A 108 -3.14 18.77 13.49
N ARG A 109 -4.20 19.26 12.83
CA ARG A 109 -5.09 18.43 12.01
C ARG A 109 -4.33 17.75 10.87
N ARG A 110 -3.41 18.46 10.22
CA ARG A 110 -2.60 17.92 9.11
C ARG A 110 -1.61 16.87 9.58
N ILE A 111 -1.06 16.99 10.79
CA ILE A 111 -0.21 15.97 11.39
C ILE A 111 -1.01 14.68 11.53
N ILE A 112 -2.16 14.76 12.20
CA ILE A 112 -3.00 13.59 12.50
C ILE A 112 -3.55 12.94 11.23
N GLN A 113 -3.99 13.73 10.24
CA GLN A 113 -4.44 13.24 8.94
C GLN A 113 -3.35 12.52 8.14
N LYS A 114 -2.07 12.84 8.39
CA LYS A 114 -0.92 12.24 7.71
C LYS A 114 -0.28 11.10 8.49
N SER A 115 -0.63 10.93 9.77
CA SER A 115 -0.21 9.78 10.55
C SER A 115 -0.88 8.52 10.01
N ASP A 116 -0.16 7.40 10.02
CA ASP A 116 -0.72 6.12 9.55
C ASP A 116 -1.72 5.54 10.55
N ALA A 117 -1.53 5.87 11.82
CA ALA A 117 -2.44 5.55 12.91
C ALA A 117 -2.36 6.57 14.03
N VAL A 118 -3.37 6.57 14.88
CA VAL A 118 -3.41 7.30 16.14
C VAL A 118 -3.59 6.31 17.29
N LEU A 119 -2.76 6.42 18.32
CA LEU A 119 -2.83 5.57 19.50
C LEU A 119 -3.47 6.33 20.66
N ALA A 120 -4.59 5.82 21.15
CA ALA A 120 -5.24 6.24 22.38
C ALA A 120 -4.80 5.35 23.56
N LEU A 121 -4.76 5.92 24.75
CA LEU A 121 -4.45 5.22 26.01
C LEU A 121 -5.69 4.73 26.76
N SER A 122 -6.88 5.16 26.34
CA SER A 122 -8.15 4.80 26.98
C SER A 122 -9.30 4.81 25.98
N GLN A 123 -10.40 4.15 26.33
CA GLN A 123 -11.63 4.17 25.53
C GLN A 123 -12.19 5.58 25.38
N GLN A 124 -12.09 6.41 26.44
CA GLN A 124 -12.54 7.79 26.38
C GLN A 124 -11.73 8.61 25.37
N GLU A 125 -10.40 8.47 25.40
CA GLU A 125 -9.53 9.17 24.46
C GLU A 125 -9.78 8.71 23.01
N GLU A 126 -10.03 7.41 22.80
CA GLU A 126 -10.41 6.91 21.47
C GLU A 126 -11.70 7.58 20.97
N ASN A 127 -12.74 7.61 21.81
CA ASN A 127 -14.02 8.23 21.45
C ASN A 127 -13.84 9.71 21.07
N ASP A 128 -13.01 10.45 21.80
CA ASP A 128 -12.68 11.84 21.50
C ASP A 128 -11.99 11.97 20.13
N ILE A 129 -11.04 11.09 19.81
CA ILE A 129 -10.31 11.09 18.53
C ILE A 129 -11.25 10.73 17.37
N ILE A 130 -12.12 9.73 17.56
CA ILE A 130 -13.13 9.33 16.56
C ILE A 130 -14.09 10.50 16.31
N GLN A 131 -14.56 11.17 17.35
CA GLN A 131 -15.46 12.33 17.24
C GLN A 131 -14.82 13.48 16.44
N LEU A 132 -13.50 13.70 16.57
CA LEU A 132 -12.78 14.69 15.77
C LEU A 132 -12.74 14.33 14.28
N GLY A 133 -12.72 13.04 13.94
CA GLY A 133 -12.73 12.55 12.55
C GLY A 133 -11.49 12.93 11.74
N TRP A 134 -10.36 13.23 12.39
CA TRP A 134 -9.13 13.63 11.71
C TRP A 134 -8.31 12.46 11.18
N ASN A 135 -8.45 11.26 11.78
CA ASN A 135 -7.88 10.01 11.28
C ASN A 135 -8.92 8.89 11.44
N LYS A 136 -8.94 7.93 10.51
CA LYS A 136 -9.82 6.76 10.53
C LYS A 136 -9.20 5.53 11.19
N ARG A 137 -7.87 5.54 11.36
CA ARG A 137 -7.07 4.43 11.89
C ARG A 137 -6.66 4.79 13.31
N THR A 138 -7.46 4.32 14.27
CA THR A 138 -7.21 4.51 15.70
C THR A 138 -7.15 3.14 16.37
N ASP A 139 -6.24 2.98 17.33
CA ASP A 139 -6.19 1.81 18.21
C ASP A 139 -6.00 2.26 19.66
N ILE A 140 -6.34 1.37 20.60
CA ILE A 140 -6.14 1.58 22.03
C ILE A 140 -5.03 0.65 22.52
N VAL A 141 -4.06 1.22 23.23
CA VAL A 141 -3.18 0.45 24.12
C VAL A 141 -3.16 1.14 25.48
N PRO A 142 -3.73 0.54 26.53
CA PRO A 142 -3.75 1.14 27.85
C PRO A 142 -2.35 1.39 28.40
N SER A 143 -2.18 2.53 29.05
CA SER A 143 -0.93 2.86 29.74
C SER A 143 -0.81 2.07 31.04
N CYS A 144 0.31 1.38 31.24
CA CYS A 144 0.63 0.70 32.50
C CYS A 144 0.76 1.66 33.70
N LEU A 145 0.87 2.97 33.48
CA LEU A 145 0.86 3.98 34.55
C LEU A 145 -0.54 4.42 34.95
N LEU A 146 -1.49 4.38 34.02
CA LEU A 146 -2.88 4.80 34.25
C LEU A 146 -3.79 3.62 34.55
N ASN A 147 -3.37 2.41 34.18
CA ASN A 147 -4.12 1.19 34.37
C ASN A 147 -3.23 0.10 34.99
N SER A 148 -3.51 -0.19 36.25
CA SER A 148 -2.79 -1.21 37.03
C SER A 148 -2.97 -2.64 36.54
N SER A 149 -4.00 -2.92 35.72
CA SER A 149 -4.22 -4.25 35.16
C SER A 149 -3.30 -4.58 33.97
N VAL A 150 -2.53 -3.62 33.48
CA VAL A 150 -1.63 -3.78 32.34
C VAL A 150 -0.18 -3.59 32.79
N SER A 151 0.65 -4.62 32.63
CA SER A 151 2.09 -4.51 32.90
C SER A 151 2.81 -3.72 31.80
N ALA A 152 4.02 -3.24 32.11
CA ALA A 152 4.84 -2.52 31.13
C ALA A 152 5.23 -3.41 29.93
N ASP A 153 5.51 -4.69 30.17
CA ASP A 153 5.83 -5.67 29.13
C ASP A 153 4.66 -5.87 28.16
N VAL A 154 3.44 -6.03 28.69
CA VAL A 154 2.23 -6.22 27.88
C VAL A 154 1.91 -4.96 27.07
N MET A 155 2.05 -3.78 27.68
CA MET A 155 1.88 -2.50 26.98
C MET A 155 2.87 -2.37 25.82
N ALA A 156 4.15 -2.63 26.04
CA ALA A 156 5.18 -2.57 25.00
C ALA A 156 4.93 -3.60 23.89
N ALA A 157 4.58 -4.84 24.24
CA ALA A 157 4.24 -5.87 23.27
C ALA A 157 3.07 -5.47 22.37
N ASN A 158 2.02 -4.87 22.95
CA ASN A 158 0.86 -4.39 22.21
C ASN A 158 1.21 -3.21 21.29
N ILE A 159 2.06 -2.28 21.74
CA ILE A 159 2.54 -1.17 20.90
C ILE A 159 3.42 -1.68 19.75
N ILE A 160 4.27 -2.69 19.99
CA ILE A 160 5.07 -3.35 18.94
C ILE A 160 4.18 -4.06 17.92
N GLN A 161 3.09 -4.72 18.36
CA GLN A 161 2.10 -5.29 17.45
C GLN A 161 1.43 -4.20 16.61
N LEU A 162 1.11 -3.06 17.21
CA LEU A 162 0.56 -1.91 16.49
C LEU A 162 1.56 -1.35 15.45
N TYR A 163 2.85 -1.23 15.80
CA TYR A 163 3.88 -0.85 14.83
C TYR A 163 3.96 -1.84 13.66
N THR A 164 3.89 -3.14 13.96
CA THR A 164 3.88 -4.19 12.94
C THR A 164 2.64 -4.08 12.04
N LYS A 165 1.45 -3.86 12.63
CA LYS A 165 0.19 -3.61 11.91
C LYS A 165 0.31 -2.43 10.95
N ILE A 166 0.95 -1.33 11.37
CA ILE A 166 1.19 -0.15 10.53
C ILE A 166 2.16 -0.47 9.38
N ILE A 167 3.27 -1.16 9.67
CA ILE A 167 4.26 -1.54 8.66
C ILE A 167 3.63 -2.48 7.61
N ASP A 168 2.87 -3.47 8.06
CA ASP A 168 2.17 -4.43 7.18
C ASP A 168 1.06 -3.75 6.38
N THR A 169 0.40 -2.72 6.93
CA THR A 169 -0.54 -1.88 6.16
C THR A 169 0.18 -1.14 5.03
N ARG A 170 1.42 -0.70 5.28
CA ARG A 170 2.27 0.04 4.33
C ARG A 170 3.20 -0.84 3.48
N TYR A 171 2.94 -2.15 3.38
CA TYR A 171 3.82 -3.10 2.71
C TYR A 171 4.34 -2.64 1.34
N ARG A 172 3.52 -1.96 0.52
CA ARG A 172 3.91 -1.46 -0.82
C ARG A 172 5.08 -0.50 -0.80
N ARG A 173 5.23 0.27 0.29
CA ARG A 173 6.34 1.21 0.47
C ARG A 173 7.65 0.46 0.74
N TYR A 174 7.56 -0.65 1.45
CA TYR A 174 8.69 -1.50 1.83
C TYR A 174 9.01 -2.57 0.78
N MET A 175 8.13 -2.75 -0.21
CA MET A 175 8.35 -3.65 -1.33
C MET A 175 9.34 -3.03 -2.32
N ASP A 176 10.51 -3.65 -2.45
CA ASP A 176 11.53 -3.20 -3.39
C ASP A 176 11.22 -3.63 -4.84
N LYS A 177 12.09 -3.24 -5.79
CA LYS A 177 11.92 -3.60 -7.20
C LYS A 177 12.04 -5.11 -7.42
N THR A 178 12.91 -5.76 -6.64
CA THR A 178 13.21 -7.19 -6.73
C THR A 178 12.01 -8.04 -6.30
N GLU A 179 11.38 -7.68 -5.18
CA GLU A 179 10.16 -8.32 -4.69
C GLU A 179 9.01 -8.16 -5.69
N TRP A 180 8.89 -6.99 -6.32
CA TRP A 180 7.89 -6.77 -7.37
C TRP A 180 8.15 -7.64 -8.60
N GLN A 181 9.40 -7.75 -9.05
CA GLN A 181 9.79 -8.65 -10.12
C GLN A 181 9.50 -10.12 -9.77
N CYS A 182 9.75 -10.52 -8.52
CA CYS A 182 9.43 -11.85 -8.02
C CYS A 182 7.91 -12.12 -8.05
N LEU A 183 7.09 -11.17 -7.58
CA LEU A 183 5.63 -11.28 -7.66
C LEU A 183 5.17 -11.46 -9.11
N CYS A 184 5.69 -10.64 -10.02
CA CYS A 184 5.31 -10.74 -11.43
C CYS A 184 5.79 -12.04 -12.10
N ALA A 185 6.96 -12.56 -11.70
CA ALA A 185 7.48 -13.85 -12.16
C ALA A 185 6.60 -15.01 -11.68
N LEU A 186 6.22 -15.02 -10.39
CA LEU A 186 5.27 -15.99 -9.85
C LEU A 186 3.94 -15.94 -10.58
N LEU A 187 3.42 -14.73 -10.80
CA LEU A 187 2.17 -14.51 -11.51
C LEU A 187 2.26 -15.02 -12.96
N HIS A 188 3.33 -14.69 -13.69
CA HIS A 188 3.54 -15.20 -15.04
C HIS A 188 3.57 -16.74 -15.07
N SER A 189 4.34 -17.38 -14.18
CA SER A 189 4.37 -18.84 -14.06
C SER A 189 3.01 -19.44 -13.75
N GLY A 190 2.21 -18.77 -12.92
CA GLY A 190 0.86 -19.21 -12.57
C GLY A 190 -0.18 -19.02 -13.67
N LEU A 191 0.02 -18.04 -14.55
CA LEU A 191 -0.89 -17.75 -15.68
C LEU A 191 -0.68 -18.68 -16.87
N GLN A 192 0.46 -19.38 -16.95
CA GLN A 192 0.69 -20.34 -18.03
C GLN A 192 -0.36 -21.46 -18.04
N GLN A 193 -0.76 -21.91 -19.23
CA GLN A 193 -1.63 -23.08 -19.37
C GLN A 193 -0.82 -24.36 -19.56
N ASP A 194 0.40 -24.25 -20.10
CA ASP A 194 1.30 -25.39 -20.35
C ASP A 194 2.43 -25.44 -19.29
N PRO A 195 2.57 -26.55 -18.53
CA PRO A 195 3.62 -26.70 -17.53
C PRO A 195 5.03 -26.87 -18.11
N SER A 196 5.18 -27.16 -19.41
CA SER A 196 6.48 -27.40 -20.04
C SER A 196 7.26 -26.12 -20.40
N ASN A 197 6.57 -24.98 -20.50
CA ASN A 197 7.15 -23.75 -21.01
C ASN A 197 7.79 -22.91 -19.89
N LYS A 198 9.10 -23.03 -19.69
CA LYS A 198 9.84 -22.26 -18.67
C LYS A 198 10.32 -20.92 -19.23
N ILE A 199 9.46 -19.90 -19.15
CA ILE A 199 9.70 -18.56 -19.70
C ILE A 199 10.07 -17.55 -18.60
N ILE A 200 10.91 -17.96 -17.64
CA ILE A 200 11.43 -17.02 -16.63
C ILE A 200 12.96 -17.08 -16.63
N PRO A 201 13.66 -15.92 -16.62
CA PRO A 201 15.11 -15.89 -16.53
C PRO A 201 15.64 -16.65 -15.31
N SER A 202 16.74 -17.39 -15.48
CA SER A 202 17.39 -18.19 -14.42
C SER A 202 17.71 -17.37 -13.16
N ASP A 203 18.18 -16.13 -13.34
CA ASP A 203 18.50 -15.20 -12.25
C ASP A 203 17.28 -14.87 -11.38
N CYS A 204 16.08 -14.81 -11.98
CA CYS A 204 14.85 -14.54 -11.26
C CYS A 204 14.45 -15.73 -10.39
N ILE A 205 14.64 -16.97 -10.86
CA ILE A 205 14.42 -18.20 -10.08
C ILE A 205 15.37 -18.26 -8.88
N LEU A 206 16.64 -17.93 -9.09
CA LEU A 206 17.62 -17.87 -7.99
C LEU A 206 17.23 -16.83 -6.93
N THR A 207 16.68 -15.70 -7.38
CA THR A 207 16.20 -14.64 -6.48
C THR A 207 14.98 -15.10 -5.69
N LEU A 208 14.00 -15.74 -6.34
CA LEU A 208 12.81 -16.31 -5.69
C LEU A 208 13.17 -17.27 -4.55
N ARG A 209 14.17 -18.13 -4.78
CA ARG A 209 14.67 -19.09 -3.77
C ARG A 209 15.38 -18.44 -2.58
N LYS A 210 15.86 -17.20 -2.72
CA LYS A 210 16.57 -16.44 -1.68
C LYS A 210 15.67 -15.47 -0.91
N LEU A 211 14.37 -15.42 -1.22
CA LEU A 211 13.43 -14.53 -0.55
C LEU A 211 13.33 -14.88 0.94
N THR A 212 13.48 -13.86 1.77
CA THR A 212 13.29 -13.96 3.22
C THR A 212 11.81 -14.12 3.58
N PRO A 213 11.47 -14.64 4.77
CA PRO A 213 10.08 -14.73 5.22
C PRO A 213 9.33 -13.40 5.21
N GLN A 214 10.02 -12.29 5.52
CA GLN A 214 9.41 -10.96 5.48
C GLN A 214 9.12 -10.48 4.04
N GLN A 215 9.95 -10.86 3.07
CA GLN A 215 9.68 -10.57 1.66
C GLN A 215 8.48 -11.38 1.15
N TRP A 216 8.42 -12.68 1.49
CA TRP A 216 7.24 -13.52 1.22
C TRP A 216 5.96 -12.95 1.82
N ARG A 217 6.01 -12.48 3.07
CA ARG A 217 4.88 -11.83 3.74
C ARG A 217 4.35 -10.65 2.91
N ARG A 218 5.23 -9.76 2.43
CA ARG A 218 4.83 -8.60 1.60
C ARG A 218 4.29 -9.02 0.23
N ILE A 219 4.90 -10.00 -0.42
CA ILE A 219 4.43 -10.56 -1.70
C ILE A 219 3.01 -11.11 -1.53
N PHE A 220 2.76 -11.90 -0.48
CA PHE A 220 1.44 -12.49 -0.22
C PHE A 220 0.39 -11.46 0.16
N ILE A 221 0.75 -10.48 0.99
CA ILE A 221 -0.13 -9.34 1.26
C ILE A 221 -0.49 -8.63 -0.05
N CYS A 222 0.49 -8.36 -0.91
CA CYS A 222 0.28 -7.71 -2.19
C CYS A 222 -0.62 -8.56 -3.11
N ALA A 223 -0.38 -9.87 -3.18
CA ALA A 223 -1.15 -10.78 -4.03
C ALA A 223 -2.63 -10.82 -3.65
N ASN A 224 -2.94 -10.77 -2.35
CA ASN A 224 -4.32 -10.70 -1.87
C ASN A 224 -4.98 -9.36 -2.22
N ASP A 225 -4.32 -8.23 -1.91
CA ASP A 225 -4.85 -6.89 -2.19
C ASP A 225 -4.94 -6.58 -3.71
N GLU A 226 -4.28 -7.39 -4.55
CA GLU A 226 -4.32 -7.35 -6.01
C GLU A 226 -5.17 -8.47 -6.64
N PHE A 227 -5.77 -9.34 -5.81
CA PHE A 227 -6.65 -10.44 -6.20
C PHE A 227 -6.01 -11.46 -7.16
N VAL A 228 -4.72 -11.73 -6.96
CA VAL A 228 -3.93 -12.67 -7.77
C VAL A 228 -3.31 -13.81 -6.96
N ARG A 229 -3.77 -14.01 -5.71
CA ARG A 229 -3.20 -15.01 -4.81
C ARG A 229 -3.20 -16.42 -5.40
N THR A 230 -4.31 -16.83 -5.99
CA THR A 230 -4.45 -18.15 -6.62
C THR A 230 -3.41 -18.38 -7.72
N TYR A 231 -3.17 -17.39 -8.58
CA TYR A 231 -2.14 -17.49 -9.63
C TYR A 231 -0.73 -17.53 -9.03
N VAL A 232 -0.48 -16.76 -7.97
CA VAL A 232 0.82 -16.80 -7.28
C VAL A 232 1.07 -18.19 -6.68
N ASP A 233 0.05 -18.82 -6.08
CA ASP A 233 0.16 -20.16 -5.51
C ASP A 233 0.42 -21.20 -6.60
N PHE A 234 -0.26 -21.14 -7.75
CA PHE A 234 0.07 -21.98 -8.92
C PHE A 234 1.49 -21.76 -9.43
N GLY A 235 1.97 -20.52 -9.41
CA GLY A 235 3.36 -20.19 -9.77
C GLY A 235 4.36 -20.83 -8.80
N ILE A 236 4.07 -20.82 -7.50
CA ILE A 236 4.89 -21.47 -6.46
C ILE A 236 4.97 -22.97 -6.68
N GLU A 237 3.84 -23.62 -6.94
CA GLU A 237 3.74 -25.06 -7.18
C GLU A 237 4.53 -25.47 -8.43
N ARG A 238 4.32 -24.77 -9.55
CA ARG A 238 5.02 -25.05 -10.82
C ARG A 238 6.53 -24.86 -10.73
N LEU A 239 6.96 -23.84 -9.99
CA LEU A 239 8.39 -23.57 -9.77
C LEU A 239 9.00 -24.40 -8.64
N GLN A 240 8.20 -25.21 -7.94
CA GLN A 240 8.60 -26.05 -6.82
C GLN A 240 9.36 -25.27 -5.74
N LEU A 241 8.84 -24.09 -5.38
CA LEU A 241 9.48 -23.21 -4.40
C LEU A 241 9.13 -23.66 -2.98
N VAL A 242 10.13 -23.64 -2.10
CA VAL A 242 9.93 -23.81 -0.66
C VAL A 242 9.54 -22.45 -0.07
N VAL A 243 8.34 -22.36 0.50
CA VAL A 243 7.75 -21.10 0.96
C VAL A 243 7.39 -21.21 2.45
N PRO A 244 7.64 -20.16 3.25
CA PRO A 244 7.23 -20.14 4.66
C PRO A 244 5.71 -20.23 4.81
N ASN A 245 5.25 -20.90 5.88
CA ASN A 245 3.84 -20.96 6.24
C ASN A 245 3.35 -19.59 6.75
N ILE A 246 2.76 -18.78 5.87
CA ILE A 246 2.25 -17.45 6.18
C ILE A 246 0.75 -17.41 5.93
N ASN A 247 -0.03 -17.36 7.01
CA ASN A 247 -1.47 -17.13 6.93
C ASN A 247 -1.76 -15.62 6.88
N THR A 248 -2.04 -15.11 5.68
CA THR A 248 -2.34 -13.69 5.46
C THR A 248 -3.63 -13.20 6.12
N ALA A 249 -4.61 -14.07 6.37
CA ALA A 249 -5.87 -13.69 7.03
C ALA A 249 -5.67 -13.35 8.52
N LYS A 250 -4.60 -13.89 9.14
CA LYS A 250 -4.24 -13.59 10.54
C LYS A 250 -3.35 -12.35 10.69
N ILE A 251 -2.95 -11.72 9.58
CA ILE A 251 -2.09 -10.54 9.61
C ILE A 251 -2.93 -9.30 9.92
N LEU A 252 -2.71 -8.72 11.10
CA LEU A 252 -3.37 -7.48 11.51
C LEU A 252 -2.91 -6.33 10.61
N ARG A 253 -3.86 -5.68 9.93
CA ARG A 253 -3.65 -4.49 9.09
C ARG A 253 -4.86 -3.58 9.17
N TYR A 254 -4.70 -2.33 8.76
CA TYR A 254 -5.84 -1.48 8.44
C TYR A 254 -6.27 -1.69 7.00
N ASP A 255 -7.54 -1.40 6.73
CA ASP A 255 -8.05 -1.34 5.38
C ASP A 255 -7.28 -0.29 4.56
N PRO A 256 -6.95 -0.60 3.29
CA PRO A 256 -6.40 0.37 2.38
C PRO A 256 -7.30 1.60 2.22
N TYR A 257 -6.71 2.80 2.09
CA TYR A 257 -7.51 4.00 1.83
C TYR A 257 -8.18 3.98 0.45
N MET A 258 -7.61 3.25 -0.51
CA MET A 258 -8.10 3.17 -1.88
C MET A 258 -8.11 1.71 -2.36
N PRO A 259 -9.03 0.86 -1.85
CA PRO A 259 -9.09 -0.54 -2.23
C PRO A 259 -9.32 -0.69 -3.74
N LYS A 260 -8.67 -1.69 -4.34
CA LYS A 260 -8.84 -2.03 -5.76
C LYS A 260 -10.10 -2.86 -5.97
N SER A 261 -10.54 -2.95 -7.22
CA SER A 261 -11.69 -3.79 -7.57
C SER A 261 -11.28 -5.27 -7.60
N GLU A 262 -12.09 -6.09 -6.92
CA GLU A 262 -12.00 -7.55 -6.90
C GLU A 262 -12.71 -8.19 -8.08
N ASN A 263 -13.75 -7.52 -8.61
CA ASN A 263 -14.55 -8.04 -9.71
C ASN A 263 -13.68 -8.29 -10.95
N SER A 264 -13.96 -9.38 -11.66
CA SER A 264 -13.35 -9.64 -12.95
C SER A 264 -13.60 -8.51 -13.94
N LEU A 265 -12.66 -8.29 -14.85
CA LEU A 265 -12.81 -7.34 -15.94
C LEU A 265 -13.89 -7.84 -16.90
N ASP A 266 -15.06 -7.19 -16.90
CA ASP A 266 -16.17 -7.52 -17.78
C ASP A 266 -15.71 -7.44 -19.24
N ASN A 267 -16.01 -8.50 -20.00
CA ASN A 267 -15.69 -8.66 -21.42
C ASN A 267 -16.94 -8.58 -22.32
N ILE A 268 -18.14 -8.49 -21.74
CA ILE A 268 -19.42 -8.41 -22.46
C ILE A 268 -19.97 -6.97 -22.44
N LYS A 269 -19.94 -6.30 -21.29
CA LYS A 269 -20.55 -4.97 -21.10
C LYS A 269 -19.52 -3.91 -20.76
N ILE A 270 -19.72 -2.71 -21.31
CA ILE A 270 -18.92 -1.53 -20.96
C ILE A 270 -19.44 -0.86 -19.69
N GLU A 271 -18.53 -0.52 -18.79
CA GLU A 271 -18.83 0.14 -17.51
C GLU A 271 -18.69 1.67 -17.57
N THR A 272 -18.48 2.25 -18.76
CA THR A 272 -18.28 3.70 -18.90
C THR A 272 -19.61 4.45 -18.85
N ASN A 273 -19.65 5.57 -18.13
CA ASN A 273 -20.78 6.51 -18.16
C ASN A 273 -20.68 7.53 -19.30
N ASN A 274 -19.59 7.50 -20.09
CA ASN A 274 -19.38 8.47 -21.16
C ASN A 274 -20.19 8.11 -22.41
N ILE A 275 -21.21 8.92 -22.71
CA ILE A 275 -22.14 8.73 -23.84
C ILE A 275 -21.41 8.59 -25.19
N PHE A 276 -20.40 9.42 -25.45
CA PHE A 276 -19.62 9.35 -26.69
C PHE A 276 -18.84 8.05 -26.82
N THR A 277 -18.39 7.49 -25.69
CA THR A 277 -17.70 6.19 -25.68
C THR A 277 -18.69 5.06 -25.91
N LYS A 278 -19.90 5.11 -25.34
CA LYS A 278 -20.97 4.13 -25.58
C LYS A 278 -21.42 4.12 -27.05
N SER A 279 -21.76 5.29 -27.59
CA SER A 279 -22.18 5.40 -29.00
C SER A 279 -21.10 4.92 -29.96
N ARG A 280 -19.82 5.26 -29.72
CA ARG A 280 -18.73 4.74 -30.54
C ARG A 280 -18.58 3.22 -30.42
N TYR A 281 -18.71 2.68 -29.21
CA TYR A 281 -18.64 1.24 -28.95
C TYR A 281 -19.73 0.50 -29.75
N GLU A 282 -20.98 0.94 -29.65
CA GLU A 282 -22.10 0.35 -30.38
C GLU A 282 -21.88 0.43 -31.90
N ASN A 283 -21.46 1.59 -32.42
CA ASN A 283 -21.23 1.77 -33.85
C ASN A 283 -20.08 0.91 -34.40
N VAL A 284 -19.01 0.70 -33.62
CA VAL A 284 -17.80 0.02 -34.10
C VAL A 284 -17.89 -1.50 -33.91
N LEU A 285 -18.52 -1.97 -32.83
CA LEU A 285 -18.44 -3.39 -32.44
C LEU A 285 -19.66 -4.23 -32.80
N ASN A 286 -20.73 -3.67 -33.34
CA ASN A 286 -21.92 -4.46 -33.69
C ASN A 286 -21.60 -5.61 -34.68
N GLU A 287 -20.65 -5.40 -35.60
CA GLU A 287 -20.32 -6.33 -36.70
C GLU A 287 -19.03 -7.14 -36.47
N GLU A 288 -18.36 -6.95 -35.33
CA GLU A 288 -17.03 -7.54 -35.10
C GLU A 288 -17.10 -9.01 -34.64
N GLU A 289 -15.96 -9.70 -34.64
CA GLU A 289 -15.84 -11.04 -34.07
C GLU A 289 -15.96 -11.00 -32.53
N ASP A 290 -16.55 -12.02 -31.92
CA ASP A 290 -16.77 -12.09 -30.47
C ASP A 290 -15.47 -11.90 -29.65
N THR A 291 -14.36 -12.52 -30.06
CA THR A 291 -13.06 -12.36 -29.37
C THR A 291 -12.55 -10.92 -29.43
N ILE A 292 -12.64 -10.26 -30.58
CA ILE A 292 -12.21 -8.86 -30.75
C ILE A 292 -13.11 -7.94 -29.92
N LYS A 293 -14.43 -8.17 -29.91
CA LYS A 293 -15.36 -7.44 -29.02
C LYS A 293 -14.92 -7.58 -27.57
N GLN A 294 -14.67 -8.81 -27.12
CA GLN A 294 -14.24 -9.08 -25.74
C GLN A 294 -12.95 -8.32 -25.37
N ILE A 295 -11.92 -8.40 -26.21
CA ILE A 295 -10.64 -7.69 -25.98
C ILE A 295 -10.88 -6.17 -25.88
N VAL A 296 -11.64 -5.60 -26.82
CA VAL A 296 -11.91 -4.16 -26.84
C VAL A 296 -12.71 -3.73 -25.60
N THR A 297 -13.72 -4.50 -25.19
CA THR A 297 -14.50 -4.27 -23.97
C THR A 297 -13.61 -4.26 -22.73
N MET A 298 -12.75 -5.26 -22.59
CA MET A 298 -11.79 -5.35 -21.50
C MET A 298 -10.84 -4.14 -21.49
N VAL A 299 -10.34 -3.70 -22.64
CA VAL A 299 -9.48 -2.51 -22.75
C VAL A 299 -10.23 -1.22 -22.36
N VAL A 300 -11.50 -1.07 -22.73
CA VAL A 300 -12.35 0.06 -22.30
C VAL A 300 -12.51 0.06 -20.79
N ASN A 301 -12.93 -1.07 -20.21
CA ASN A 301 -13.19 -1.20 -18.78
C ASN A 301 -11.91 -1.01 -17.96
N ALA A 302 -10.77 -1.54 -18.43
CA ALA A 302 -9.47 -1.33 -17.82
C ALA A 302 -9.09 0.15 -17.74
N LYS A 303 -9.38 0.90 -18.81
CA LYS A 303 -9.15 2.35 -18.86
C LYS A 303 -10.03 3.10 -17.86
N GLU A 304 -11.29 2.69 -17.65
CA GLU A 304 -12.15 3.30 -16.64
C GLU A 304 -11.71 2.98 -15.21
N LEU A 305 -11.39 1.72 -14.93
CA LEU A 305 -10.86 1.31 -13.62
C LEU A 305 -9.56 2.04 -13.26
N LEU A 306 -8.69 2.31 -14.25
CA LEU A 306 -7.49 3.11 -14.04
C LEU A 306 -7.82 4.57 -13.68
N LYS A 307 -8.82 5.19 -14.33
CA LYS A 307 -9.26 6.55 -13.95
C LYS A 307 -9.80 6.59 -12.53
N GLN A 308 -10.53 5.54 -12.12
CA GLN A 308 -11.08 5.39 -10.78
C GLN A 308 -10.03 4.95 -9.73
N LYS A 309 -8.79 4.64 -10.15
CA LYS A 309 -7.71 4.08 -9.31
C LYS A 309 -8.06 2.73 -8.66
N LYS A 310 -8.91 1.94 -9.32
CA LYS A 310 -9.36 0.60 -8.88
C LYS A 310 -8.73 -0.55 -9.66
N PHE A 311 -7.87 -0.26 -10.63
CA PHE A 311 -7.24 -1.28 -11.48
C PHE A 311 -6.18 -2.11 -10.72
N SER A 312 -6.42 -3.42 -10.61
CA SER A 312 -5.54 -4.44 -9.99
C SER A 312 -4.72 -5.27 -10.96
N LEU A 313 -3.77 -6.04 -10.43
CA LEU A 313 -3.05 -7.06 -11.18
C LEU A 313 -3.97 -8.17 -11.69
N LEU A 314 -5.12 -8.44 -11.05
CA LEU A 314 -6.13 -9.35 -11.58
C LEU A 314 -6.57 -8.94 -12.99
N HIS A 315 -6.98 -7.67 -13.18
CA HIS A 315 -7.40 -7.19 -14.51
C HIS A 315 -6.24 -7.23 -15.52
N LEU A 316 -5.02 -6.91 -15.09
CA LEU A 316 -3.84 -7.02 -15.94
C LEU A 316 -3.58 -8.47 -16.37
N SER A 317 -3.80 -9.42 -15.45
CA SER A 317 -3.68 -10.86 -15.70
C SER A 317 -4.77 -11.37 -16.64
N GLN A 318 -5.99 -10.85 -16.54
CA GLN A 318 -7.07 -11.19 -17.45
C GLN A 318 -6.80 -10.68 -18.87
N LEU A 319 -6.28 -9.45 -18.99
CA LEU A 319 -5.79 -8.92 -20.27
C LEU A 319 -4.64 -9.76 -20.82
N TYR A 320 -3.71 -10.19 -19.97
CA TYR A 320 -2.66 -11.13 -20.38
C TYR A 320 -3.26 -12.42 -20.95
N CYS A 321 -4.19 -13.07 -20.25
CA CYS A 321 -4.77 -14.33 -20.68
C CYS A 321 -5.51 -14.24 -22.01
N ILE A 322 -6.32 -13.20 -22.22
CA ILE A 322 -7.08 -13.07 -23.47
C ILE A 322 -6.15 -12.78 -24.66
N ILE A 323 -5.10 -11.97 -24.46
CA ILE A 323 -4.12 -11.66 -25.51
C ILE A 323 -3.25 -12.89 -25.83
N ARG A 324 -2.84 -13.65 -24.81
CA ARG A 324 -1.88 -14.75 -24.96
C ARG A 324 -2.49 -16.05 -25.47
N PHE A 325 -3.75 -16.33 -25.12
CA PHE A 325 -4.35 -17.66 -25.28
C PHE A 325 -5.61 -17.71 -26.13
N LYS A 326 -6.17 -16.57 -26.55
CA LYS A 326 -7.26 -16.56 -27.54
C LYS A 326 -6.69 -16.35 -28.93
N ASP A 327 -7.36 -16.99 -29.89
CA ASP A 327 -7.10 -16.76 -31.31
C ASP A 327 -7.91 -15.55 -31.77
N TYR A 328 -7.25 -14.64 -32.49
CA TYR A 328 -7.85 -13.44 -33.05
C TYR A 328 -6.91 -12.82 -34.10
N ASP A 329 -7.47 -12.07 -35.04
CA ASP A 329 -6.68 -11.30 -36.00
C ASP A 329 -6.08 -10.03 -35.34
N GLU A 330 -4.75 -10.03 -35.18
CA GLU A 330 -4.01 -8.94 -34.52
C GLU A 330 -4.06 -7.62 -35.33
N ASP A 331 -4.01 -7.71 -36.66
CA ASP A 331 -4.06 -6.55 -37.56
C ASP A 331 -5.45 -5.91 -37.50
N HIS A 332 -6.49 -6.75 -37.50
CA HIS A 332 -7.87 -6.30 -37.37
C HIS A 332 -8.14 -5.69 -35.99
N LEU A 333 -7.67 -6.33 -34.91
CA LEU A 333 -7.73 -5.76 -33.55
C LEU A 333 -7.11 -4.36 -33.50
N MET A 334 -5.96 -4.16 -34.16
CA MET A 334 -5.32 -2.85 -34.24
C MET A 334 -6.20 -1.81 -34.96
N ILE A 335 -6.88 -2.18 -36.05
CA ILE A 335 -7.82 -1.31 -36.77
C ILE A 335 -8.98 -0.89 -35.85
N VAL A 336 -9.61 -1.86 -35.18
CA VAL A 336 -10.74 -1.61 -34.27
C VAL A 336 -10.32 -0.72 -33.11
N LEU A 337 -9.16 -0.97 -32.49
CA LEU A 337 -8.63 -0.12 -31.41
C LEU A 337 -8.30 1.30 -31.86
N ARG A 338 -7.92 1.52 -33.13
CA ARG A 338 -7.73 2.88 -33.70
C ARG A 338 -9.07 3.59 -33.83
N ARG A 339 -10.08 2.93 -34.41
CA ARG A 339 -11.45 3.44 -34.54
C ARG A 339 -12.02 3.81 -33.17
N MET A 340 -11.75 3.02 -32.13
CA MET A 340 -12.16 3.28 -30.74
C MET A 340 -11.34 4.34 -30.00
N HIS A 341 -10.25 4.85 -30.59
CA HIS A 341 -9.27 5.74 -29.94
C HIS A 341 -8.64 5.13 -28.66
N LEU A 342 -8.45 3.81 -28.68
CA LEU A 342 -7.85 3.05 -27.58
C LEU A 342 -6.44 2.56 -27.92
N LEU A 343 -6.02 2.59 -29.19
CA LEU A 343 -4.73 2.02 -29.60
C LEU A 343 -3.55 2.51 -28.74
N LYS A 344 -3.43 3.83 -28.52
CA LYS A 344 -2.33 4.36 -27.69
C LYS A 344 -2.39 3.87 -26.25
N PHE A 345 -3.58 3.59 -25.71
CA PHE A 345 -3.73 3.03 -24.38
C PHE A 345 -3.40 1.53 -24.38
N ALA A 346 -3.94 0.76 -25.33
CA ALA A 346 -3.65 -0.66 -25.47
C ALA A 346 -2.14 -0.93 -25.64
N ARG A 347 -1.45 -0.18 -26.51
CA ARG A 347 0.02 -0.28 -26.68
C ARG A 347 0.81 -0.07 -25.39
N ARG A 348 0.32 0.76 -24.46
CA ARG A 348 0.93 0.95 -23.14
C ARG A 348 0.68 -0.23 -22.21
N ILE A 349 -0.50 -0.84 -22.29
CA ILE A 349 -0.80 -2.07 -21.56
C ILE A 349 0.08 -3.21 -22.08
N ILE A 350 0.19 -3.40 -23.39
CA ILE A 350 1.09 -4.39 -24.00
C ILE A 350 2.54 -4.19 -23.53
N TYR A 351 3.02 -2.94 -23.47
CA TYR A 351 4.34 -2.66 -22.89
C TYR A 351 4.47 -3.17 -21.45
N ILE A 352 3.45 -2.96 -20.61
CA ILE A 352 3.44 -3.45 -19.22
C ILE A 352 3.40 -4.98 -19.19
N LEU A 353 2.57 -5.62 -20.02
CA LEU A 353 2.49 -7.07 -20.12
C LEU A 353 3.82 -7.70 -20.51
N ALA A 354 4.51 -7.15 -21.51
CA ALA A 354 5.83 -7.62 -21.94
C ALA A 354 6.89 -7.45 -20.85
N ASN A 355 6.96 -6.27 -20.22
CA ASN A 355 8.04 -5.95 -19.28
C ASN A 355 7.83 -6.46 -17.86
N TYR A 356 6.58 -6.68 -17.44
CA TYR A 356 6.26 -7.11 -16.08
C TYR A 356 5.70 -8.53 -16.06
N LEU A 357 4.77 -8.89 -16.94
CA LEU A 357 4.18 -10.24 -16.98
C LEU A 357 4.83 -11.16 -18.03
N TYR A 358 6.01 -10.79 -18.55
CA TYR A 358 6.78 -11.59 -19.51
C TYR A 358 5.95 -12.10 -20.69
N LEU A 359 5.08 -11.24 -21.26
CA LEU A 359 4.41 -11.55 -22.53
C LEU A 359 5.47 -11.70 -23.63
N GLU A 360 5.54 -12.90 -24.21
CA GLU A 360 6.52 -13.29 -25.22
C GLU A 360 6.32 -12.53 -26.54
N GLU A 361 7.42 -12.28 -27.27
CA GLU A 361 7.40 -11.48 -28.51
C GLU A 361 6.44 -12.02 -29.58
N GLY A 362 6.26 -13.33 -29.66
CA GLY A 362 5.34 -13.98 -30.60
C GLY A 362 3.85 -13.78 -30.31
N TYR A 363 3.50 -13.17 -29.18
CA TYR A 363 2.11 -12.90 -28.76
C TYR A 363 1.88 -11.40 -28.49
N ILE A 364 2.74 -10.55 -29.05
CA ILE A 364 2.61 -9.09 -28.97
C ILE A 364 1.84 -8.62 -30.20
N PRO A 365 0.54 -8.26 -30.07
CA PRO A 365 -0.32 -7.99 -31.24
C PRO A 365 0.03 -6.71 -31.99
N PHE A 366 0.79 -5.82 -31.37
CA PHE A 366 1.27 -4.59 -31.99
C PHE A 366 2.39 -3.97 -31.16
N ALA A 367 3.21 -3.16 -31.82
CA ALA A 367 4.38 -2.52 -31.21
C ALA A 367 4.05 -1.84 -29.87
N PRO A 368 4.71 -2.21 -28.77
CA PRO A 368 4.52 -1.57 -27.46
C PRO A 368 4.77 -0.06 -27.51
N LEU A 369 4.20 0.69 -26.56
CA LEU A 369 4.43 2.12 -26.43
C LEU A 369 4.96 2.44 -25.03
N ASN A 370 6.25 2.82 -24.93
CA ASN A 370 6.86 3.34 -23.72
C ASN A 370 6.88 4.87 -23.73
N ASP A 371 5.94 5.52 -23.04
CA ASP A 371 5.91 6.97 -22.89
C ASP A 371 5.76 7.41 -21.43
N LYS A 372 5.76 8.73 -21.18
CA LYS A 372 5.58 9.28 -19.83
C LYS A 372 4.25 8.83 -19.17
N LYS A 373 3.22 8.47 -19.96
CA LYS A 373 1.93 8.03 -19.41
C LYS A 373 1.98 6.58 -18.92
N VAL A 374 2.81 5.71 -19.50
CA VAL A 374 3.08 4.37 -18.98
C VAL A 374 3.56 4.43 -17.53
N HIS A 375 4.50 5.34 -17.23
CA HIS A 375 5.02 5.53 -15.89
C HIS A 375 3.92 5.92 -14.89
N SER A 376 2.90 6.67 -15.33
CA SER A 376 1.73 6.98 -14.51
C SER A 376 0.85 5.75 -14.26
N ILE A 377 0.67 4.88 -15.26
CA ILE A 377 -0.09 3.62 -15.12
C ILE A 377 0.64 2.69 -14.15
N ILE A 378 1.94 2.48 -14.35
CA ILE A 378 2.78 1.68 -13.45
C ILE A 378 2.72 2.25 -12.03
N LYS A 379 2.84 3.57 -11.85
CA LYS A 379 2.69 4.21 -10.54
C LYS A 379 1.30 4.03 -9.94
N SER A 380 0.24 3.95 -10.74
CA SER A 380 -1.11 3.67 -10.22
C SER A 380 -1.29 2.21 -9.81
N ILE A 381 -0.63 1.27 -10.50
CA ILE A 381 -0.65 -0.16 -10.15
C ILE A 381 0.19 -0.42 -8.90
N ILE A 382 1.37 0.20 -8.80
CA ILE A 382 2.38 -0.01 -7.75
C ILE A 382 2.21 0.97 -6.55
N ASN A 383 1.35 1.99 -6.69
CA ASN A 383 1.13 3.14 -5.81
C ASN A 383 1.82 3.13 -4.43
N LYS A 384 3.10 3.52 -4.40
CA LYS A 384 3.97 3.46 -3.22
C LYS A 384 3.61 4.42 -2.07
N ASN A 385 2.75 5.42 -2.31
CA ASN A 385 2.58 6.58 -1.40
C ASN A 385 1.12 6.90 -1.01
N LYS A 386 0.12 6.17 -1.50
CA LYS A 386 -1.31 6.47 -1.24
C LYS A 386 -2.16 5.25 -0.84
N TYR A 387 -1.51 4.20 -0.35
CA TYR A 387 -2.18 3.01 0.19
C TYR A 387 -2.14 3.03 1.71
#